data_AF-A0A969U095-F1
#
_entry.id   AF-A0A969U095-F1
#
_cell.length_a   1.000
_cell.length_b   1.000
_cell.length_c   1.000
_cell.angle_alpha   90.00
_cell.angle_beta   90.00
_cell.angle_gamma   90.00
#
_symmetry.space_group_name_H-M   'P 1'
#
loop_
_entity.id
_entity.type
_entity.pdbx_description
1 polymer ?
#
loop_
_entity_poly.entity_id
_entity_poly.type
_entity_poly.pdbx_seq_one_letter_code
_entity_poly.pdbx_strand_id
1 'polypeptide(L)'
;MRCPSLHEQLNLPNQGGLSNLLSSLDMPKPRKLFILGLTIEVLTAGSEPDDPVKLLNSQRFGKLMSHFEQNYDLVLLDVPPILGMPEYDLAEIKKTPSEKTLSLELQQTRVGTVDVLQVASFCKGILLVTRMNRIAKSELIRAREMLGHFNAIGVIANGVKNRQKKYITHLELDRLGVQKSEVDSRN
;
A
#
# COMPACT_ATOMS: atom_id res chain seq x y z
N MET A 1 5.44 6.27 4.92
CA MET A 1 6.13 7.19 5.84
C MET A 1 5.26 8.36 6.32
N ARG A 2 4.28 8.85 5.54
CA ARG A 2 3.44 10.01 5.93
C ARG A 2 2.42 9.76 7.05
N CYS A 3 1.85 8.55 7.15
CA CYS A 3 0.91 8.17 8.21
C CYS A 3 1.16 6.72 8.66
N PRO A 4 2.27 6.43 9.35
CA PRO A 4 2.65 5.06 9.67
C PRO A 4 1.81 4.50 10.83
N SER A 5 1.07 3.41 10.62
CA SER A 5 0.23 2.78 11.64
C SER A 5 0.64 1.34 12.00
N LEU A 6 1.43 0.69 11.13
CA LEU A 6 1.86 -0.71 11.32
C LEU A 6 2.58 -0.94 12.66
N HIS A 7 3.42 0.01 13.06
CA HIS A 7 4.17 -0.09 14.31
C HIS A 7 3.24 -0.07 15.55
N GLU A 8 2.16 0.70 15.52
CA GLU A 8 1.14 0.72 16.58
C GLU A 8 0.38 -0.60 16.61
N GLN A 9 -0.04 -1.09 15.43
CA GLN A 9 -0.79 -2.35 15.30
C GLN A 9 -0.01 -3.57 15.80
N LEU A 10 1.32 -3.54 15.69
CA LEU A 10 2.20 -4.63 16.10
C LEU A 10 2.92 -4.34 17.43
N ASN A 11 2.60 -3.23 18.10
CA ASN A 11 3.24 -2.79 19.35
C ASN A 11 4.77 -2.74 19.27
N LEU A 12 5.29 -2.12 18.21
CA LEU A 12 6.71 -1.96 17.91
C LEU A 12 7.17 -0.50 18.05
N PRO A 13 8.44 -0.26 18.47
CA PRO A 13 9.01 1.07 18.45
C PRO A 13 9.22 1.56 17.01
N ASN A 14 8.99 2.84 16.75
CA ASN A 14 9.14 3.44 15.42
C ASN A 14 10.36 4.37 15.26
N GLN A 15 11.36 4.29 16.15
CA GLN A 15 12.52 5.20 16.19
C GLN A 15 13.77 4.64 15.47
N GLY A 16 13.60 3.68 14.55
CA GLY A 16 14.69 3.01 13.85
C GLY A 16 14.16 2.18 12.68
N GLY A 17 13.43 2.82 11.78
CA GLY A 17 12.77 2.17 10.65
C GLY A 17 13.35 2.58 9.30
N LEU A 18 12.54 2.46 8.25
CA LEU A 18 12.92 2.73 6.87
C LEU A 18 13.51 4.14 6.67
N SER A 19 12.90 5.19 7.23
CA SER A 19 13.42 6.55 7.09
C SER A 19 14.81 6.71 7.70
N ASN A 20 15.02 6.17 8.91
CA ASN A 20 16.32 6.19 9.59
C ASN A 20 17.36 5.40 8.76
N LEU A 21 16.97 4.22 8.29
CA LEU A 21 17.77 3.35 7.43
C LEU A 21 18.19 4.03 6.13
N LEU A 22 17.37 4.91 5.57
CA LEU A 22 17.72 5.67 4.37
C LEU A 22 18.57 6.90 4.70
N SER A 23 18.43 7.48 5.89
CA SER A 23 19.12 8.71 6.29
C SER A 23 20.48 8.52 6.98
N SER A 24 20.71 7.43 7.73
CA SER A 24 21.96 7.18 8.48
C SER A 24 22.70 5.96 7.98
N LEU A 25 24.04 5.91 8.03
CA LEU A 25 24.82 4.75 7.55
C LEU A 25 24.52 3.44 8.29
N ASP A 26 24.04 3.52 9.53
CA ASP A 26 23.65 2.34 10.30
C ASP A 26 22.38 1.70 9.75
N MET A 27 22.42 0.37 9.62
CA MET A 27 21.28 -0.44 9.26
C MET A 27 20.53 -0.84 10.54
N PRO A 28 19.43 -0.17 10.95
CA PRO A 28 18.55 -0.73 11.95
C PRO A 28 18.12 -2.14 11.54
N LYS A 29 18.31 -3.09 12.46
CA LYS A 29 17.90 -4.48 12.22
C LYS A 29 16.38 -4.55 12.23
N PRO A 30 15.76 -5.20 11.23
CA PRO A 30 14.34 -5.53 11.28
C PRO A 30 13.98 -6.25 12.57
N ARG A 31 12.75 -6.05 13.05
CA ARG A 31 12.24 -6.73 14.24
C ARG A 31 11.69 -8.09 13.85
N LYS A 32 12.19 -9.15 14.48
CA LYS A 32 11.66 -10.52 14.31
C LYS A 32 10.40 -10.70 15.13
N LEU A 33 9.33 -11.15 14.46
CA LEU A 33 8.07 -11.55 15.05
C LEU A 33 7.81 -13.03 14.75
N PHE A 34 7.15 -13.72 15.67
CA PHE A 34 6.71 -15.09 15.46
C PHE A 34 5.18 -15.13 15.45
N ILE A 35 4.60 -15.38 14.28
CA ILE A 35 3.15 -15.31 14.05
C ILE A 35 2.71 -16.59 13.33
N LEU A 36 1.77 -17.32 13.93
CA LEU A 36 1.18 -18.55 13.34
C LEU A 36 2.23 -19.59 12.90
N GLY A 37 3.34 -19.72 13.64
CA GLY A 37 4.41 -20.67 13.30
C GLY A 37 5.45 -20.15 12.30
N LEU A 38 5.29 -18.92 11.80
CA LEU A 38 6.21 -18.29 10.85
C LEU A 38 7.04 -17.21 11.52
N THR A 39 8.31 -17.12 11.12
CA THR A 39 9.17 -15.98 11.50
C THR A 39 9.03 -14.89 10.45
N ILE A 40 8.57 -13.72 10.86
CA ILE A 40 8.38 -12.56 10.00
C ILE A 40 9.30 -11.45 10.49
N GLU A 41 10.01 -10.80 9.58
CA GLU A 41 10.79 -9.60 9.90
C GLU A 41 10.02 -8.35 9.51
N VAL A 42 9.90 -7.42 10.45
CA VAL A 42 9.17 -6.17 10.27
C VAL A 42 10.13 -4.99 10.40
N LEU A 43 10.20 -4.20 9.33
CA LEU A 43 10.84 -2.89 9.34
C LEU A 43 9.75 -1.82 9.40
N THR A 44 9.73 -1.02 10.47
CA THR A 44 8.75 0.06 10.62
C THR A 44 9.08 1.24 9.71
N ALA A 45 8.22 2.25 9.65
CA ALA A 45 8.46 3.43 8.82
C ALA A 45 9.66 4.27 9.28
N GLY A 46 9.92 4.29 10.59
CA GLY A 46 10.95 5.13 11.21
C GLY A 46 10.42 6.51 11.59
N SER A 47 11.33 7.38 12.05
CA SER A 47 11.05 8.79 12.35
C SER A 47 10.50 9.52 11.12
N GLU A 48 9.65 10.52 11.30
CA GLU A 48 9.15 11.31 10.18
C GLU A 48 10.31 12.01 9.45
N PRO A 49 10.50 11.78 8.13
CA PRO A 49 11.56 12.44 7.37
C PRO A 49 11.14 13.82 6.87
N ASP A 50 12.10 14.74 6.72
CA ASP A 50 11.86 16.08 6.16
C ASP A 50 11.27 16.03 4.74
N ASP A 51 11.75 15.08 3.92
CA ASP A 51 11.26 14.86 2.55
C ASP A 51 11.21 13.36 2.22
N PRO A 52 10.05 12.70 2.38
CA PRO A 52 9.91 11.28 2.08
C PRO A 52 10.09 10.96 0.58
N VAL A 53 9.74 11.88 -0.33
CA VAL A 53 9.88 11.66 -1.78
C VAL A 53 11.35 11.57 -2.14
N LYS A 54 12.17 12.50 -1.62
CA LYS A 54 13.62 12.50 -1.84
C LYS A 54 14.27 11.22 -1.32
N LEU A 55 13.84 10.71 -0.16
CA LEU A 55 14.36 9.46 0.38
C LEU A 55 14.01 8.26 -0.50
N LEU A 56 12.76 8.16 -0.97
CA LEU A 56 12.31 7.07 -1.85
C LEU A 56 12.94 7.15 -3.26
N ASN A 57 13.30 8.34 -3.72
CA ASN A 57 14.03 8.57 -4.98
C ASN A 57 15.55 8.39 -4.85
N SER A 58 16.07 8.12 -3.65
CA SER A 58 17.50 8.00 -3.44
C SER A 58 18.06 6.71 -4.04
N GLN A 59 19.32 6.74 -4.51
CA GLN A 59 20.04 5.54 -4.92
C GLN A 59 20.09 4.49 -3.80
N ARG A 60 20.09 4.95 -2.54
CA ARG A 60 20.11 4.10 -1.37
C ARG A 60 18.84 3.27 -1.22
N PHE A 61 17.67 3.84 -1.51
CA PHE A 61 16.42 3.09 -1.51
C PHE A 61 16.45 1.96 -2.55
N GLY A 62 16.95 2.24 -3.77
CA GLY A 62 17.14 1.21 -4.78
C GLY A 62 18.07 0.07 -4.32
N LYS A 63 19.23 0.41 -3.74
CA LYS A 63 20.15 -0.60 -3.18
C LYS A 63 19.50 -1.42 -2.07
N LEU A 64 18.68 -0.79 -1.24
CA LEU A 64 17.95 -1.47 -0.16
C LEU A 64 16.91 -2.44 -0.71
N MET A 65 16.16 -2.05 -1.75
CA MET A 65 15.19 -2.95 -2.40
C MET A 65 15.89 -4.16 -3.03
N SER A 66 17.01 -3.96 -3.72
CA SER A 66 17.82 -5.07 -4.25
C SER A 66 18.35 -5.98 -3.14
N HIS A 67 18.76 -5.41 -2.01
CA HIS A 67 19.16 -6.20 -0.85
C HIS A 67 18.00 -7.03 -0.30
N PHE A 68 16.79 -6.47 -0.17
CA PHE A 68 15.63 -7.22 0.30
C PHE A 68 15.23 -8.33 -0.68
N GLU A 69 15.27 -8.06 -1.99
CA GLU A 69 14.97 -9.07 -3.01
C GLU A 69 15.92 -10.27 -2.96
N GLN A 70 17.19 -10.07 -2.59
CA GLN A 70 18.19 -11.14 -2.51
C GLN A 70 18.13 -11.94 -1.21
N ASN A 71 17.57 -11.39 -0.13
CA ASN A 71 17.66 -11.97 1.22
C ASN A 71 16.31 -12.45 1.79
N TYR A 72 15.20 -12.17 1.11
CA TYR A 72 13.86 -12.57 1.55
C TYR A 72 13.07 -13.22 0.41
N ASP A 73 12.35 -14.28 0.75
CA ASP A 73 11.46 -14.98 -0.20
C ASP A 73 10.27 -14.11 -0.62
N LEU A 74 9.78 -13.27 0.30
CA LEU A 74 8.65 -12.36 0.08
C LEU A 74 8.86 -11.06 0.87
N VAL A 75 8.75 -9.93 0.15
CA VAL A 75 8.82 -8.59 0.73
C VAL A 75 7.46 -7.91 0.53
N LEU A 76 6.80 -7.56 1.63
CA LEU A 76 5.55 -6.81 1.60
C LEU A 76 5.82 -5.35 1.96
N LEU A 77 5.42 -4.44 1.06
CA LEU A 77 5.57 -3.00 1.27
C LEU A 77 4.19 -2.39 1.52
N ASP A 78 4.01 -1.82 2.71
CA ASP A 78 2.82 -1.04 3.05
C ASP A 78 3.01 0.41 2.56
N VAL A 79 2.07 0.89 1.75
CA VAL A 79 2.16 2.19 1.06
C VAL A 79 0.92 3.04 1.35
N PRO A 80 1.05 4.38 1.39
CA PRO A 80 -0.11 5.25 1.59
C PRO A 80 -1.14 5.09 0.46
N PRO A 81 -2.41 5.51 0.67
CA PRO A 81 -3.43 5.48 -0.38
C PRO A 81 -2.99 6.25 -1.63
N ILE A 82 -3.10 5.61 -2.80
CA ILE A 82 -2.70 6.21 -4.09
C ILE A 82 -3.58 7.40 -4.48
N LEU A 83 -4.88 7.27 -4.24
CA LEU A 83 -5.78 8.40 -4.29
C LEU A 83 -5.64 9.06 -2.92
N GLY A 84 -4.97 10.21 -2.90
CA GLY A 84 -4.77 10.98 -1.67
C GLY A 84 -6.06 11.06 -0.87
N MET A 85 -5.95 10.96 0.45
CA MET A 85 -7.13 11.07 1.31
C MET A 85 -7.82 12.40 1.01
N PRO A 86 -9.14 12.44 0.74
CA PRO A 86 -9.87 13.64 1.12
C PRO A 86 -9.62 13.78 2.62
N GLU A 87 -9.03 14.90 3.05
CA GLU A 87 -9.05 15.27 4.46
C GLU A 87 -10.52 15.27 4.88
N TYR A 88 -10.96 14.19 5.54
CA TYR A 88 -12.13 14.25 6.38
C TYR A 88 -11.70 15.04 7.61
N ASP A 89 -11.80 16.36 7.44
CA ASP A 89 -12.08 17.37 8.43
C ASP A 89 -12.45 16.76 9.81
N LEU A 90 -11.52 16.87 10.76
CA LEU A 90 -11.77 16.45 12.14
C LEU A 90 -12.51 17.53 12.95
N ALA A 91 -12.99 18.63 12.36
CA ALA A 91 -13.59 19.72 13.12
C ALA A 91 -14.96 20.27 12.65
N GLU A 92 -15.34 20.31 11.36
CA GLU A 92 -16.40 21.28 11.01
C GLU A 92 -17.28 21.02 9.75
N ILE A 93 -18.26 20.10 9.80
CA ILE A 93 -19.52 20.30 9.02
C ILE A 93 -20.76 20.00 9.88
N LYS A 94 -20.92 20.82 10.93
CA LYS A 94 -22.24 21.33 11.35
C LYS A 94 -22.38 22.75 10.79
N LYS A 95 -22.82 22.91 9.55
CA LYS A 95 -23.61 24.06 9.02
C LYS A 95 -23.89 23.89 7.53
N THR A 96 -25.09 24.29 7.14
CA THR A 96 -25.77 24.14 5.85
C THR A 96 -25.13 24.93 4.69
N PRO A 97 -25.46 24.58 3.42
CA PRO A 97 -24.75 25.05 2.24
C PRO A 97 -25.20 26.44 1.79
N SER A 98 -24.25 27.32 1.52
CA SER A 98 -24.45 28.49 0.68
C SER A 98 -23.31 28.57 -0.33
N GLU A 99 -23.71 28.75 -1.58
CA GLU A 99 -22.93 28.71 -2.80
C GLU A 99 -21.67 29.61 -2.78
N LYS A 100 -20.72 29.26 -3.67
CA LYS A 100 -19.42 29.91 -3.97
C LYS A 100 -18.22 29.46 -3.14
N THR A 101 -17.83 28.20 -3.26
CA THR A 101 -16.42 27.77 -3.13
C THR A 101 -16.22 26.48 -3.93
N LEU A 102 -16.02 26.59 -5.25
CA LEU A 102 -15.56 25.47 -6.08
C LEU A 102 -14.36 25.90 -6.94
N SER A 103 -13.60 26.87 -6.46
CA SER A 103 -12.31 27.31 -7.00
C SER A 103 -11.20 26.93 -6.02
N LEU A 104 -11.12 25.66 -5.67
CA LEU A 104 -9.95 25.06 -5.03
C LEU A 104 -9.71 23.72 -5.74
N GLU A 105 -9.17 23.86 -6.95
CA GLU A 105 -8.66 22.76 -7.75
C GLU A 105 -7.43 22.16 -7.02
N LEU A 106 -7.72 21.27 -6.08
CA LEU A 106 -6.94 20.09 -5.69
C LEU A 106 -5.41 20.18 -5.90
N GLN A 107 -4.73 21.00 -5.10
CA GLN A 107 -3.27 20.89 -4.97
C GLN A 107 -2.84 19.82 -3.94
N GLN A 108 -3.76 19.18 -3.23
CA GLN A 108 -3.45 18.28 -2.10
C GLN A 108 -3.47 16.76 -2.42
N THR A 109 -3.37 16.33 -3.68
CA THR A 109 -3.36 14.88 -4.02
C THR A 109 -2.07 14.37 -4.66
N ARG A 110 -1.09 15.24 -4.92
CA ARG A 110 0.10 14.86 -5.72
C ARG A 110 1.16 14.12 -4.93
N VAL A 111 1.43 14.50 -3.68
CA VAL A 111 2.64 14.02 -3.00
C VAL A 111 2.54 12.57 -2.54
N GLY A 112 1.36 12.12 -2.05
CA GLY A 112 1.14 10.70 -1.72
C GLY A 112 1.15 9.79 -2.95
N THR A 113 0.66 10.30 -4.09
CA THR A 113 0.73 9.59 -5.38
C THR A 113 2.18 9.33 -5.78
N VAL A 114 3.04 10.34 -5.69
CA VAL A 114 4.46 10.22 -6.07
C VAL A 114 5.17 9.15 -5.23
N ASP A 115 4.93 9.11 -3.92
CA ASP A 115 5.47 8.06 -3.05
C ASP A 115 5.08 6.66 -3.55
N VAL A 116 3.78 6.47 -3.87
CA VAL A 116 3.26 5.16 -4.33
C VAL A 116 3.86 4.77 -5.67
N LEU A 117 3.91 5.68 -6.64
CA LEU A 117 4.47 5.37 -7.96
C LEU A 117 5.97 5.04 -7.87
N GLN A 118 6.69 5.73 -6.99
CA GLN A 118 8.11 5.45 -6.78
C GLN A 118 8.30 4.07 -6.16
N VAL A 119 7.56 3.72 -5.11
CA VAL A 119 7.63 2.37 -4.51
C VAL A 119 7.19 1.29 -5.49
N ALA A 120 6.10 1.54 -6.23
CA ALA A 120 5.57 0.64 -7.26
C ALA A 120 6.62 0.26 -8.31
N SER A 121 7.55 1.17 -8.65
CA SER A 121 8.62 0.90 -9.61
C SER A 121 9.61 -0.18 -9.19
N PHE A 122 9.69 -0.51 -7.89
CA PHE A 122 10.51 -1.59 -7.36
C PHE A 122 9.71 -2.87 -7.07
N CYS A 123 8.38 -2.83 -7.23
CA CYS A 123 7.51 -3.95 -6.93
C CYS A 123 7.29 -4.83 -8.16
N LYS A 124 7.53 -6.14 -8.03
CA LYS A 124 7.15 -7.14 -9.04
C LYS A 124 5.64 -7.27 -9.22
N GLY A 125 4.88 -6.89 -8.20
CA GLY A 125 3.43 -7.03 -8.16
C GLY A 125 2.80 -6.05 -7.19
N ILE A 126 1.62 -5.55 -7.54
CA ILE A 126 0.87 -4.60 -6.73
C ILE A 126 -0.52 -5.17 -6.46
N LEU A 127 -0.95 -5.09 -5.21
CA LEU A 127 -2.26 -5.51 -4.77
C LEU A 127 -3.03 -4.30 -4.24
N LEU A 128 -4.17 -4.00 -4.86
CA LEU A 128 -5.01 -2.87 -4.49
C LEU A 128 -5.98 -3.28 -3.39
N VAL A 129 -6.00 -2.58 -2.26
CA VAL A 129 -7.00 -2.82 -1.21
C VAL A 129 -8.06 -1.72 -1.27
N THR A 130 -9.34 -2.10 -1.44
CA THR A 130 -10.47 -1.18 -1.45
C THR A 130 -11.46 -1.51 -0.34
N ARG A 131 -12.08 -0.50 0.25
CA ARG A 131 -13.14 -0.70 1.24
C ARG A 131 -14.51 -0.59 0.59
N MET A 132 -15.20 -1.72 0.52
CA MET A 132 -16.54 -1.82 -0.05
C MET A 132 -17.51 -0.88 0.66
N ASN A 133 -18.35 -0.22 -0.13
CA ASN A 133 -19.31 0.80 0.31
C ASN A 133 -18.69 2.06 0.93
N ARG A 134 -17.37 2.27 0.79
CA ARG A 134 -16.70 3.53 1.14
C ARG A 134 -15.96 4.17 -0.02
N ILE A 135 -15.59 3.39 -1.04
CA ILE A 135 -14.87 3.86 -2.23
C ILE A 135 -15.79 3.75 -3.44
N ALA A 136 -15.86 4.81 -4.24
CA ALA A 136 -16.63 4.83 -5.48
C ALA A 136 -15.95 4.00 -6.57
N LYS A 137 -16.74 3.47 -7.52
CA LYS A 137 -16.20 2.67 -8.64
C LYS A 137 -15.24 3.50 -9.52
N SER A 138 -15.54 4.78 -9.73
CA SER A 138 -14.69 5.70 -10.50
C SER A 138 -13.32 5.91 -9.85
N GLU A 139 -13.27 5.99 -8.52
CA GLU A 139 -12.01 6.08 -7.77
C GLU A 139 -11.19 4.80 -7.94
N LEU A 140 -11.80 3.62 -7.83
CA LEU A 140 -11.07 2.36 -8.06
C LEU A 140 -10.51 2.27 -9.49
N ILE A 141 -11.29 2.70 -10.49
CA ILE A 141 -10.83 2.75 -11.89
C ILE A 141 -9.64 3.70 -12.03
N ARG A 142 -9.74 4.92 -11.46
CA ARG A 142 -8.64 5.89 -11.50
C ARG A 142 -7.38 5.38 -10.82
N ALA A 143 -7.50 4.76 -9.64
CA ALA A 143 -6.37 4.16 -8.93
C ALA A 143 -5.70 3.05 -9.78
N ARG A 144 -6.51 2.23 -10.45
CA ARG A 144 -6.03 1.19 -11.36
C ARG A 144 -5.33 1.79 -12.58
N GLU A 145 -5.88 2.84 -13.19
CA GLU A 145 -5.28 3.53 -14.34
C GLU A 145 -3.92 4.15 -13.98
N MET A 146 -3.82 4.79 -12.81
CA MET A 146 -2.56 5.36 -12.32
C MET A 146 -1.46 4.31 -12.11
N LEU A 147 -1.86 3.07 -11.80
CA LEU A 147 -0.96 1.93 -11.66
C LEU A 147 -0.86 1.09 -12.94
N GLY A 148 -1.48 1.50 -14.04
CA GLY A 148 -1.61 0.68 -15.26
C GLY A 148 -0.28 0.34 -15.92
N HIS A 149 0.77 1.11 -15.64
CA HIS A 149 2.14 0.84 -16.09
C HIS A 149 2.90 -0.18 -15.21
N PHE A 150 2.33 -0.55 -14.05
CA PHE A 150 2.91 -1.52 -13.13
C PHE A 150 2.09 -2.80 -13.11
N ASN A 151 2.69 -3.88 -12.62
CA ASN A 151 2.04 -5.19 -12.55
C ASN A 151 1.00 -5.25 -11.40
N ALA A 152 -0.18 -4.68 -11.62
CA ALA A 152 -1.29 -4.80 -10.67
C ALA A 152 -1.92 -6.21 -10.76
N ILE A 153 -1.59 -7.06 -9.78
CA ILE A 153 -2.03 -8.47 -9.72
C ILE A 153 -3.54 -8.57 -9.50
N GLY A 154 -4.11 -7.67 -8.70
CA GLY A 154 -5.54 -7.72 -8.40
C GLY A 154 -6.02 -6.71 -7.37
N VAL A 155 -7.27 -6.90 -6.94
CA VAL A 155 -7.95 -6.04 -5.97
C VAL A 155 -8.50 -6.89 -4.81
N ILE A 156 -8.14 -6.54 -3.58
CA ILE A 156 -8.78 -7.02 -2.36
C ILE A 156 -9.97 -6.11 -2.03
N ALA A 157 -11.17 -6.68 -2.07
CA ALA A 157 -12.39 -6.03 -1.60
C ALA A 157 -12.57 -6.23 -0.08
N ASN A 158 -12.10 -5.28 0.72
CA ASN A 158 -12.23 -5.28 2.17
C ASN A 158 -13.57 -4.66 2.64
N GLY A 159 -14.02 -4.96 3.86
CA GLY A 159 -15.23 -4.36 4.45
C GLY A 159 -16.54 -4.81 3.82
N VAL A 160 -16.54 -5.95 3.12
CA VAL A 160 -17.75 -6.60 2.63
C VAL A 160 -18.66 -6.92 3.83
N LYS A 161 -19.82 -6.26 3.91
CA LYS A 161 -20.83 -6.60 4.91
C LYS A 161 -21.42 -7.96 4.54
N ASN A 162 -21.39 -8.87 5.51
CA ASN A 162 -21.83 -10.26 5.46
C ASN A 162 -22.94 -10.54 4.42
N ARG A 163 -22.54 -10.88 3.19
CA ARG A 163 -23.36 -11.68 2.28
C ARG A 163 -22.92 -13.11 2.52
N GLN A 164 -23.90 -14.00 2.76
CA GLN A 164 -23.73 -15.45 2.95
C GLN A 164 -22.39 -15.94 2.40
N LYS A 165 -21.56 -16.58 3.23
CA LYS A 165 -20.29 -17.21 2.82
C LYS A 165 -20.55 -18.26 1.73
N LYS A 166 -20.74 -17.82 0.49
CA LYS A 166 -20.67 -18.66 -0.69
C LYS A 166 -19.18 -18.76 -0.98
N TYR A 167 -18.56 -19.79 -0.44
CA TYR A 167 -17.31 -20.26 -1.00
C TYR A 167 -17.59 -20.54 -2.47
N ILE A 168 -16.91 -19.84 -3.36
CA ILE A 168 -16.99 -20.14 -4.78
C ILE A 168 -16.36 -21.52 -4.92
N THR A 169 -17.21 -22.52 -5.15
CA THR A 169 -16.73 -23.88 -5.38
C THR A 169 -15.96 -23.92 -6.70
N HIS A 170 -15.03 -24.85 -6.88
CA HIS A 170 -14.27 -24.98 -8.13
C HIS A 170 -15.18 -24.98 -9.38
N LEU A 171 -16.39 -25.54 -9.27
CA LEU A 171 -17.42 -25.56 -10.30
C LEU A 171 -17.97 -24.18 -10.71
N GLU A 172 -17.94 -23.20 -9.81
CA GLU A 172 -18.41 -21.84 -10.08
C GLU A 172 -17.32 -20.97 -10.72
N LEU A 173 -16.02 -21.29 -10.52
CA LEU A 173 -14.90 -20.61 -11.17
C LEU A 173 -14.87 -20.87 -12.68
N ASP A 174 -15.15 -22.10 -13.10
CA ASP A 174 -15.24 -22.47 -14.52
C ASP A 174 -16.40 -21.74 -15.23
N ARG A 175 -17.51 -21.48 -14.52
CA ARG A 175 -18.65 -20.70 -15.03
C ARG A 175 -18.37 -19.21 -15.17
N LEU A 176 -17.41 -18.67 -14.41
CA LEU A 176 -17.00 -17.27 -14.45
C LEU A 176 -15.88 -17.01 -15.47
N GLY A 177 -15.47 -18.03 -16.23
CA GLY A 177 -14.47 -17.89 -17.29
C GLY A 177 -13.06 -17.60 -16.80
N VAL A 178 -12.75 -17.93 -15.54
CA VAL A 178 -11.40 -17.78 -14.98
C VAL A 178 -10.54 -18.93 -15.51
N GLN A 179 -9.76 -18.67 -16.57
CA GLN A 179 -8.84 -19.68 -17.12
C GLN A 179 -7.66 -19.90 -16.16
N LYS A 180 -7.38 -21.17 -15.86
CA LYS A 180 -6.13 -21.57 -15.20
C LYS A 180 -4.96 -21.26 -16.16
N SER A 181 -3.95 -20.55 -15.66
CA SER A 181 -2.61 -20.71 -16.22
C SER A 181 -2.09 -22.06 -15.76
N GLU A 182 -1.95 -23.02 -16.67
CA GLU A 182 -1.22 -24.25 -16.39
C GLU A 182 0.23 -23.89 -16.07
N VAL A 183 0.65 -24.12 -14.83
CA VAL A 183 2.07 -24.20 -14.51
C VAL A 183 2.52 -25.55 -15.04
N ASP A 184 3.19 -25.53 -16.20
CA ASP A 184 3.83 -26.67 -16.83
C ASP A 184 4.96 -27.14 -15.90
N SER A 185 4.64 -28.03 -14.96
CA SER A 185 5.64 -28.78 -14.21
C SER A 185 6.25 -29.82 -15.14
N ARG A 186 7.24 -29.40 -15.94
CA ARG A 186 8.18 -30.29 -16.61
C ARG A 186 9.49 -30.31 -15.84
N ASN A 187 9.69 -31.46 -15.20
CA ASN A 187 10.92 -32.15 -14.81
C ASN A 187 11.99 -31.38 -14.03
#